data_AF-A0A959CJK6-F1
#
_entry.id   AF-A0A959CJK6-F1
#
_cell.length_a   1.000
_cell.length_b   1.000
_cell.length_c   1.000
_cell.angle_alpha   90.00
_cell.angle_beta   90.00
_cell.angle_gamma   90.00
#
_symmetry.space_group_name_H-M   'P 1'
#
loop_
_entity.id
_entity.type
_entity.pdbx_description
1 polymer ?
#
loop_
_entity_poly.entity_id
_entity_poly.type
_entity_poly.pdbx_seq_one_letter_code
_entity_poly.pdbx_strand_id
1 'polypeptide(L)' 'MSSLDNRAKQYWRENIKYVLILLAIWFLVSYGFGIFLAEPLNAIRFGGAKLGFWFAQ' A
#
# COMPACT_ATOMS: atom_id res chain seq x y z
N MET A 1 13.62 -16.78 -32.24
CA MET A 1 12.94 -16.15 -31.10
C MET A 1 11.71 -15.44 -31.63
N SER A 2 10.50 -15.85 -31.24
CA SER A 2 9.27 -15.42 -31.90
C SER A 2 8.85 -14.02 -31.45
N SER A 3 8.19 -13.24 -32.32
CA SER A 3 7.73 -11.88 -32.01
C SER A 3 6.71 -11.84 -30.86
N LEU A 4 6.07 -12.97 -30.55
CA LEU A 4 5.18 -13.17 -29.40
C LEU A 4 5.93 -13.09 -28.06
N ASP A 5 7.15 -13.63 -28.01
CA ASP A 5 7.97 -13.68 -26.79
C ASP A 5 8.36 -12.26 -26.31
N ASN A 6 8.62 -11.36 -27.25
CA ASN A 6 8.96 -9.96 -26.96
C ASN A 6 7.76 -9.17 -26.43
N ARG A 7 6.56 -9.38 -26.99
CA ARG A 7 5.33 -8.74 -26.51
C ARG A 7 4.98 -9.21 -25.10
N ALA A 8 5.02 -10.52 -24.86
CA ALA A 8 4.74 -11.09 -23.54
C ALA A 8 5.66 -10.54 -22.45
N LYS A 9 6.96 -10.40 -22.74
CA LYS A 9 7.93 -9.78 -21.80
C LYS A 9 7.62 -8.31 -21.47
N GLN A 10 7.19 -7.52 -22.46
CA GLN A 10 6.83 -6.12 -22.22
C GLN A 10 5.57 -6.00 -21.36
N TYR A 11 4.54 -6.81 -21.63
CA TYR A 11 3.31 -6.84 -20.83
C TYR A 11 3.59 -7.26 -19.38
N TRP A 12 4.41 -8.29 -19.18
CA TRP A 12 4.77 -8.76 -17.84
C TRP A 12 5.49 -7.68 -17.02
N ARG A 13 6.44 -6.98 -17.65
CA ARG A 13 7.20 -5.91 -17.00
C ARG A 13 6.30 -4.74 -16.56
N GLU A 14 5.33 -4.34 -17.38
CA GLU A 14 4.40 -3.27 -16.99
C GLU A 14 3.42 -3.72 -15.90
N ASN A 15 2.92 -4.96 -15.94
CA ASN A 15 2.10 -5.48 -14.85
C ASN A 15 2.85 -5.50 -13.52
N ILE A 16 4.12 -5.92 -13.50
CA ILE A 16 4.94 -5.88 -12.29
C ILE A 16 5.10 -4.45 -11.77
N LYS A 17 5.28 -3.45 -12.65
CA LYS A 17 5.34 -2.04 -12.24
C LYS A 17 4.05 -1.63 -11.53
N TYR A 18 2.88 -1.95 -12.08
CA TYR A 18 1.60 -1.63 -11.45
C TYR A 18 1.42 -2.34 -10.10
N VAL A 19 1.76 -3.63 -10.02
CA VAL A 19 1.72 -4.38 -8.75
C VAL A 19 2.63 -3.75 -7.71
N LEU A 20 3.86 -3.35 -8.08
CA LEU A 20 4.78 -2.67 -7.17
C LEU A 20 4.24 -1.32 -6.69
N ILE A 21 3.64 -0.52 -7.58
CA ILE A 21 3.02 0.76 -7.21
C ILE A 21 1.86 0.54 -6.25
N LEU A 22 0.98 -0.43 -6.55
CA LEU A 22 -0.16 -0.76 -5.69
C LEU A 22 0.31 -1.25 -4.32
N LEU A 23 1.33 -2.11 -4.26
CA LEU A 23 1.94 -2.57 -3.01
C LEU A 23 2.60 -1.44 -2.23
N ALA A 24 3.27 -0.51 -2.91
CA ALA A 24 3.88 0.66 -2.28
C ALA A 24 2.82 1.60 -1.69
N ILE A 25 1.75 1.89 -2.43
CA ILE A 25 0.62 2.69 -1.93
C ILE A 25 -0.06 1.97 -0.76
N TRP A 26 -0.33 0.67 -0.91
CA TRP A 26 -0.91 -0.14 0.16
C TRP A 26 -0.06 -0.10 1.43
N PHE A 27 1.26 -0.26 1.31
CA PHE A 27 2.19 -0.19 2.44
C PHE A 27 2.23 1.22 3.05
N LEU A 28 2.29 2.26 2.22
CA LEU A 28 2.32 3.64 2.67
C LEU A 28 1.03 4.02 3.41
N VAL A 29 -0.13 3.62 2.90
CA VAL A 29 -1.44 3.91 3.51
C VAL A 29 -1.65 3.07 4.77
N SER A 30 -1.21 1.82 4.80
CA SER A 30 -1.38 0.96 5.98
C SER A 30 -0.43 1.36 7.11
N TYR A 31 0.85 1.60 6.81
CA TYR A 31 1.89 1.83 7.81
C TYR A 31 2.34 3.30 7.90
N GLY A 32 2.48 3.99 6.76
CA GLY A 32 2.95 5.38 6.72
C GLY A 32 1.92 6.38 7.26
N PHE A 33 0.63 6.16 7.02
CA PHE A 33 -0.44 6.99 7.57
C PHE A 33 -0.60 6.75 9.09
N GLY A 34 -0.28 5.56 9.59
CA GLY A 34 -0.20 5.30 11.03
C GLY A 34 0.85 6.15 11.76
N ILE A 35 1.89 6.62 11.06
CA ILE A 35 2.95 7.49 11.61
C ILE A 35 2.61 8.98 11.42
N PHE A 36 2.19 9.39 10.22
CA PHE A 36 1.88 10.80 9.93
C PHE A 36 0.52 11.27 10.46
N LEU A 37 -0.49 10.40 10.46
CA LEU A 37 -1.81 10.68 11.00
C LEU A 37 -2.02 10.03 12.38
N ALA A 38 -0.93 9.57 13.01
CA ALA A 38 -0.94 9.04 14.37
C ALA A 38 -1.63 10.00 15.35
N GLU A 39 -1.35 11.29 15.24
CA GLU A 39 -1.89 12.34 16.11
C GLU A 39 -3.41 12.53 15.93
N PRO A 40 -3.96 12.78 14.72
CA PRO A 40 -5.40 12.88 14.51
C PRO A 40 -6.13 11.54 14.73
N LEU A 41 -5.54 10.38 14.38
CA LEU A 41 -6.16 9.08 14.69
C LEU A 41 -6.18 8.80 16.20
N ASN A 42 -5.17 9.20 16.95
CA ASN A 42 -5.18 9.06 18.41
C ASN A 42 -6.13 10.04 19.11
N ALA A 43 -6.52 11.13 18.45
CA ALA A 43 -7.55 12.04 18.93
C ALA A 43 -8.96 11.44 18.81
N ILE A 44 -9.18 10.57 17.82
CA ILE A 44 -10.46 9.86 17.64
C ILE A 44 -10.43 8.56 18.45
N ARG A 45 -11.24 8.52 19.51
CA ARG A 45 -11.44 7.33 20.33
C ARG A 45 -12.65 6.57 19.80
N PHE A 46 -12.44 5.35 19.32
CA PHE A 46 -13.51 4.48 18.86
C PHE A 46 -13.69 3.34 19.87
N GLY A 47 -14.87 3.28 20.50
CA GLY A 47 -15.20 2.21 21.47
C GLY A 47 -14.36 2.21 22.76
N GLY A 48 -13.74 3.33 23.15
CA GLY A 48 -12.92 3.44 24.37
C GLY A 48 -11.41 3.26 24.16
N ALA A 49 -10.97 2.81 22.99
CA ALA A 49 -9.56 2.72 22.58
C ALA A 49 -9.23 3.76 21.49
N LYS A 50 -7.96 4.16 21.39
CA LYS A 50 -7.51 5.10 20.34
C LYS A 50 -7.46 4.38 19.00
N LEU A 51 -7.95 4.99 17.92
CA LEU A 51 -7.89 4.38 16.59
C LEU A 51 -6.46 4.06 16.15
N GLY A 52 -5.47 4.85 16.62
CA GLY A 52 -4.05 4.58 16.37
C GLY A 52 -3.59 3.18 16.84
N PHE A 53 -4.21 2.58 17.86
CA PHE A 53 -3.87 1.20 18.28
C PHE A 53 -4.30 0.14 17.26
N TRP A 54 -5.39 0.36 16.54
CA TRP A 54 -5.90 -0.60 15.55
C TRP A 54 -5.10 -0.59 14.24
N PHE A 55 -4.41 0.53 13.96
CA PHE A 55 -3.51 0.67 12.81
C PHE A 55 -2.07 0.27 13.14
N ALA A 56 -1.73 0.10 14.41
CA ALA A 56 -0.38 -0.30 14.85
C ALA A 56 -0.15 -1.82 14.89
N GLN A 57 -1.04 -2.62 14.28
CA GLN A 57 -0.98 -4.09 14.26
C GLN A 57 -0.22 -4.64 13.04
#